data_AF-A0A7S2ZCH0-F1
#
_entry.id   AF-A0A7S2ZCH0-F1
#
_cell.length_a   1.000
_cell.length_b   1.000
_cell.length_c   1.000
_cell.angle_alpha   90.00
_cell.angle_beta   90.00
_cell.angle_gamma   90.00
#
_symmetry.space_group_name_H-M   'P 1'
#
loop_
_entity.id
_entity.type
_entity.pdbx_description
1 polymer ?
#
loop_
_entity_poly.entity_id
_entity_poly.type
_entity_poly.pdbx_seq_one_letter_code
_entity_poly.pdbx_strand_id
1 'polypeptide(L)'
;MDPEKIVAQELMFWQVALYIHTYVLKDDIQTDDYSDDDEVAGFSLWTLPSKNFRGIWESLILEQDLKNHLARYCLAALLFSKMDVDSNLVSCNRLILLHGPPGTGKTSLCKGLSQKMAIQLQDEYARALLFEVHTQALFSKFFSESAKLVGKTFSR
;
A
#
# COMPACT_ATOMS: atom_id res chain seq x y z
N MET A 1 30.60 -14.95 26.80
CA MET A 1 30.24 -13.71 26.09
C MET A 1 28.74 -13.77 25.90
N ASP A 2 28.00 -13.07 26.75
CA ASP A 2 26.53 -13.06 26.67
C ASP A 2 26.08 -12.28 25.42
N PRO A 3 25.35 -12.89 24.50
CA PRO A 3 24.81 -12.22 23.31
C PRO A 3 23.62 -11.29 23.61
N GLU A 4 23.20 -11.13 24.87
CA GLU A 4 21.98 -10.42 25.26
C GLU A 4 22.18 -8.99 25.81
N LYS A 5 23.38 -8.40 25.71
CA LYS A 5 23.59 -6.99 26.07
C LYS A 5 23.87 -6.11 24.86
N ILE A 6 22.91 -6.03 23.93
CA ILE A 6 22.78 -4.81 23.13
C ILE A 6 22.11 -3.79 24.04
N VAL A 7 22.92 -3.01 24.75
CA VAL A 7 22.44 -1.83 25.48
C VAL A 7 21.87 -0.88 24.42
N ALA A 8 20.56 -0.68 24.42
CA ALA A 8 19.94 0.33 23.59
C ALA A 8 20.53 1.69 23.98
N GLN A 9 21.42 2.22 23.17
CA GLN A 9 22.02 3.53 23.38
C GLN A 9 20.95 4.59 23.09
N GLU A 10 20.57 5.38 24.09
CA GLU A 10 19.68 6.52 23.90
C GLU A 10 20.36 7.55 22.99
N LEU A 11 19.74 7.84 21.85
CA LEU A 11 20.23 8.85 20.91
C LEU A 11 19.53 10.17 21.21
N MET A 12 20.31 11.25 21.35
CA MET A 12 19.82 12.61 21.49
C MET A 12 19.35 13.14 20.15
N PHE A 13 18.41 14.09 20.13
CA PHE A 13 17.81 14.59 18.88
C PHE A 13 18.84 15.20 17.90
N TRP A 14 19.96 15.73 18.42
CA TRP A 14 21.05 16.27 17.58
C TRP A 14 21.99 15.19 17.02
N GLN A 15 21.86 13.94 17.48
CA GLN A 15 22.62 12.79 16.99
C GLN A 15 21.92 12.08 15.83
N VAL A 16 20.74 12.57 15.41
CA VAL A 16 19.94 11.96 14.33
C VAL A 16 19.54 13.00 13.29
N ALA A 17 19.41 12.54 12.04
CA ALA A 17 18.79 13.34 10.99
C ALA A 17 17.26 13.23 11.12
N LEU A 18 16.61 14.38 11.28
CA LEU A 18 15.15 14.45 11.34
C LEU A 18 14.57 14.55 9.91
N TYR A 19 13.78 13.55 9.53
CA TYR A 19 13.01 13.57 8.29
C TYR A 19 11.56 13.89 8.63
N ILE A 20 11.13 15.11 8.30
CA ILE A 20 9.79 15.63 8.60
C ILE A 20 8.98 15.67 7.31
N HIS A 21 7.87 14.93 7.26
CA HIS A 21 6.95 14.93 6.14
C HIS A 21 5.67 15.70 6.50
N THR A 22 5.38 16.77 5.76
CA THR A 22 4.18 17.58 5.90
C THR A 22 3.19 17.27 4.78
N TYR A 23 1.95 16.90 5.13
CA TYR A 23 0.97 16.45 4.13
C TYR A 23 -0.42 17.02 4.40
N VAL A 24 -1.24 17.06 3.35
CA VAL A 24 -2.66 17.44 3.41
C VAL A 24 -3.51 16.23 3.03
N LEU A 25 -4.53 15.95 3.84
CA LEU A 25 -5.46 14.85 3.59
C LEU A 25 -6.49 15.24 2.53
N LYS A 26 -6.62 14.40 1.51
CA LYS A 26 -7.58 14.54 0.41
C LYS A 26 -8.83 13.72 0.68
N ASP A 27 -9.95 14.14 0.09
CA ASP A 27 -11.27 13.48 0.25
C ASP A 27 -11.82 12.91 -1.06
N ASP A 28 -10.98 12.87 -2.10
CA ASP A 28 -11.40 12.52 -3.45
C ASP A 28 -11.43 11.00 -3.61
N ILE A 29 -12.65 10.46 -3.75
CA ILE A 29 -12.93 9.07 -4.07
C ILE A 29 -13.54 9.04 -5.47
N GLN A 30 -12.97 8.24 -6.36
CA GLN A 30 -13.58 7.93 -7.64
C GLN A 30 -13.98 6.46 -7.62
N THR A 31 -15.26 6.20 -7.79
CA THR A 31 -15.80 4.85 -8.00
C THR A 31 -16.05 4.66 -9.49
N ASP A 32 -15.96 3.42 -9.95
CA ASP A 32 -16.27 3.12 -11.34
C ASP A 32 -17.79 3.26 -11.57
N ASP A 33 -18.20 4.09 -12.54
CA ASP A 33 -19.62 4.41 -12.82
C ASP A 33 -20.30 3.40 -13.77
N TYR A 34 -19.73 2.20 -13.97
CA TYR A 34 -20.37 1.19 -14.81
C TYR A 34 -21.50 0.48 -14.06
N SER A 35 -22.71 1.04 -14.15
CA SER A 35 -23.95 0.29 -13.99
C SER A 35 -25.01 0.81 -14.97
N ASP A 36 -24.95 0.31 -16.21
CA ASP A 36 -26.20 -0.02 -16.89
C ASP A 36 -26.63 -1.35 -16.26
N ASP A 37 -27.70 -1.32 -15.47
CA ASP A 37 -28.24 -2.37 -14.59
C ASP A 37 -27.44 -2.65 -13.30
N ASP A 38 -27.94 -2.19 -12.15
CA ASP A 38 -27.80 -2.70 -10.74
C ASP A 38 -26.49 -3.40 -10.27
N GLU A 39 -25.38 -3.29 -11.00
CA GLU A 39 -24.12 -3.98 -10.73
C GLU A 39 -23.22 -3.17 -9.79
N VAL A 40 -22.53 -3.89 -8.90
CA VAL A 40 -21.60 -3.34 -7.92
C VAL A 40 -20.35 -2.81 -8.63
N ALA A 41 -19.90 -1.59 -8.30
CA ALA A 41 -18.70 -0.99 -8.86
C ALA A 41 -17.47 -1.93 -8.79
N GLY A 42 -16.79 -2.13 -9.93
CA GLY A 42 -15.66 -3.06 -10.08
C GLY A 42 -14.40 -2.68 -9.31
N PHE A 43 -14.20 -1.39 -9.07
CA PHE A 43 -13.07 -0.86 -8.31
C PHE A 43 -13.39 0.45 -7.59
N SER A 44 -12.50 0.83 -6.68
CA SER A 44 -12.46 2.16 -6.05
C SER A 44 -11.07 2.76 -6.17
N LEU A 45 -10.99 4.01 -6.59
CA LEU A 45 -9.77 4.79 -6.75
C LEU A 45 -9.72 5.90 -5.70
N TRP A 46 -8.63 5.93 -4.94
CA TRP A 46 -8.42 6.91 -3.87
C TRP A 46 -7.17 7.75 -4.14
N THR A 47 -7.29 9.06 -4.00
CA THR A 47 -6.09 9.92 -4.00
C THR A 47 -5.45 9.94 -2.62
N LEU A 48 -4.14 9.69 -2.56
CA LEU A 48 -3.38 9.67 -1.31
C LEU A 48 -2.60 10.99 -1.10
N PRO A 49 -2.32 11.37 0.16
CA PRO A 49 -2.86 10.79 1.40
C PRO A 49 -4.36 11.08 1.58
N SER A 50 -5.16 10.07 1.95
CA SER A 50 -6.63 10.18 2.06
C SER A 50 -7.10 10.35 3.50
N LYS A 51 -8.14 11.15 3.73
CA LYS A 51 -8.80 11.27 5.06
C LYS A 51 -9.32 9.92 5.55
N ASN A 52 -9.79 9.08 4.64
CA ASN A 52 -10.41 7.78 4.95
C ASN A 52 -9.43 6.76 5.51
N PHE A 53 -8.13 6.95 5.29
CA PHE A 53 -7.08 6.06 5.78
C PHE A 53 -6.27 6.63 6.94
N ARG A 54 -6.69 7.78 7.48
CA ARG A 54 -6.05 8.41 8.63
C ARG A 54 -6.10 7.48 9.85
N GLY A 55 -4.96 7.27 10.50
CA GLY A 55 -4.87 6.50 11.74
C GLY A 55 -4.94 4.98 11.58
N ILE A 56 -5.15 4.46 10.36
CA ILE A 56 -5.18 3.01 10.12
C ILE A 56 -3.82 2.38 10.45
N TRP A 57 -2.73 3.01 10.06
CA TRP A 57 -1.38 2.48 10.30
C TRP A 57 -1.05 2.36 11.78
N GLU A 58 -1.45 3.38 12.56
CA GLU A 58 -1.23 3.46 14.00
C GLU A 58 -2.14 2.48 14.77
N SER A 59 -3.38 2.29 14.33
CA SER A 59 -4.34 1.40 15.01
C SER A 59 -4.07 -0.09 14.83
N LEU A 60 -3.31 -0.48 13.80
CA LEU A 60 -2.94 -1.88 13.55
C LEU A 60 -1.87 -2.34 14.54
N ILE A 61 -2.26 -3.15 15.53
CA ILE A 61 -1.34 -3.80 16.47
C ILE A 61 -1.00 -5.19 15.93
N LEU A 62 0.27 -5.41 15.58
CA LEU A 62 0.80 -6.68 15.07
C LEU A 62 1.98 -7.10 15.96
N GLU A 63 2.08 -8.39 16.28
CA GLU A 63 3.04 -8.92 17.27
C GLU A 63 4.51 -8.87 16.81
N GLN A 64 4.75 -8.70 15.50
CA GLN A 64 6.08 -8.64 14.91
C GLN A 64 6.34 -7.26 14.32
N ASP A 65 7.61 -6.95 14.05
CA ASP A 65 8.06 -5.75 13.30
C ASP A 65 7.63 -5.76 11.81
N LEU A 66 6.56 -6.50 11.49
CA LEU A 66 6.02 -6.72 10.16
C LEU A 66 5.66 -5.41 9.46
N LYS A 67 5.09 -4.45 10.20
CA LYS A 67 4.75 -3.12 9.65
C LYS A 67 6.01 -2.45 9.08
N ASN A 68 7.08 -2.34 9.89
CA ASN A 68 8.31 -1.68 9.46
C ASN A 68 9.07 -2.50 8.43
N HIS A 69 9.01 -3.83 8.49
CA HIS A 69 9.57 -4.69 7.46
C HIS A 69 8.90 -4.45 6.09
N LEU A 70 7.56 -4.44 6.04
CA LEU A 70 6.80 -4.17 4.81
C LEU A 70 7.08 -2.77 4.27
N ALA A 71 7.13 -1.76 5.14
CA ALA A 71 7.46 -0.39 4.75
C ALA A 71 8.87 -0.31 4.14
N ARG A 72 9.88 -0.89 4.79
CA ARG A 72 11.26 -0.93 4.27
C ARG A 72 11.35 -1.66 2.93
N TYR A 73 10.65 -2.79 2.80
CA TYR A 73 10.59 -3.53 1.54
C TYR A 73 9.99 -2.69 0.41
N CYS A 74 8.87 -2.01 0.65
CA CYS A 74 8.24 -1.14 -0.35
C CYS A 74 9.15 0.01 -0.78
N LEU A 75 9.79 0.68 0.19
CA LEU A 75 10.74 1.76 -0.09
C LEU A 75 11.91 1.26 -0.94
N ALA A 76 12.48 0.10 -0.59
CA ALA A 76 13.57 -0.50 -1.36
C ALA A 76 13.13 -0.88 -2.79
N ALA A 77 11.94 -1.48 -2.95
CA ALA A 77 11.40 -1.85 -4.25
C ALA A 77 11.15 -0.63 -5.15
N LEU A 78 10.62 0.46 -4.58
CA LEU A 78 10.42 1.73 -5.28
C LEU A 78 11.76 2.40 -5.62
N LEU A 79 12.75 2.35 -4.73
CA LEU A 79 14.10 2.85 -5.00
C LEU A 79 14.77 2.08 -6.15
N PHE A 80 14.70 0.75 -6.13
CA PHE A 80 15.24 -0.07 -7.22
C PHE A 80 14.54 0.22 -8.55
N SER A 81 13.22 0.43 -8.53
CA SER A 81 12.48 0.87 -9.71
C SER A 81 12.95 2.23 -10.21
N LYS A 82 13.20 3.19 -9.31
CA LYS A 82 13.64 4.55 -9.67
C LYS A 82 15.05 4.55 -10.26
N MET A 83 15.91 3.67 -9.78
CA MET A 83 17.29 3.51 -10.24
C MET A 83 17.43 2.62 -11.49
N ASP A 84 16.31 2.15 -12.05
CA ASP A 84 16.26 1.27 -13.23
C ASP A 84 17.16 0.03 -13.10
N VAL A 85 17.11 -0.61 -11.92
CA VAL A 85 17.89 -1.82 -11.66
C VAL A 85 17.38 -2.98 -12.52
N ASP A 86 18.29 -3.64 -13.24
CA ASP A 86 17.96 -4.81 -14.06
C ASP A 86 17.38 -5.95 -13.20
N SER A 87 16.10 -6.25 -13.43
CA SER A 87 15.37 -7.30 -12.72
C SER A 87 15.91 -8.71 -12.97
N ASN A 88 16.67 -8.91 -14.05
CA ASN A 88 17.34 -10.18 -14.34
C ASN A 88 18.60 -10.39 -13.48
N LEU A 89 19.23 -9.30 -13.03
CA LEU A 89 20.39 -9.34 -12.14
C LEU A 89 19.98 -9.32 -10.67
N VAL A 90 19.00 -8.48 -10.33
CA VAL A 90 18.47 -8.35 -8.97
C VAL A 90 16.97 -8.57 -9.00
N SER A 91 16.52 -9.74 -8.53
CA SER A 91 15.09 -10.05 -8.49
C SER A 91 14.38 -9.19 -7.44
N CYS A 92 13.58 -8.23 -7.90
CA CYS A 92 12.70 -7.41 -7.08
C CYS A 92 11.32 -7.32 -7.72
N ASN A 93 10.47 -8.29 -7.39
CA ASN A 93 9.08 -8.27 -7.83
C ASN A 93 8.31 -7.28 -6.98
N ARG A 94 7.65 -6.29 -7.60
CA ARG A 94 6.92 -5.22 -6.93
C ARG A 94 5.55 -5.70 -6.41
N LEU A 95 5.50 -6.90 -5.86
CA LEU A 95 4.31 -7.62 -5.45
C LEU A 95 4.45 -8.10 -4.01
N ILE A 96 3.43 -7.84 -3.19
CA ILE A 96 3.34 -8.32 -1.83
C ILE A 96 2.08 -9.17 -1.70
N LEU A 97 2.22 -10.37 -1.15
CA LEU A 97 1.10 -11.26 -0.84
C LEU A 97 0.91 -11.35 0.67
N LEU A 98 -0.27 -10.92 1.15
CA LEU A 98 -0.66 -11.07 2.54
C LEU A 98 -1.68 -12.20 2.67
N HIS A 99 -1.41 -13.20 3.50
CA HIS A 99 -2.30 -14.32 3.75
C HIS A 99 -2.55 -14.53 5.25
N GLY A 100 -3.66 -15.17 5.58
CA GLY A 100 -4.07 -15.45 6.97
C GLY A 100 -5.59 -15.43 7.15
N PRO A 101 -6.11 -15.82 8.33
CA PRO A 101 -7.54 -15.92 8.62
C PRO A 101 -8.34 -14.65 8.25
N PRO A 102 -9.63 -14.73 7.90
CA PRO A 102 -10.45 -13.55 7.66
C PRO A 102 -10.50 -12.65 8.90
N GLY A 103 -10.63 -11.34 8.70
CA GLY A 103 -10.71 -10.37 9.81
C GLY A 103 -9.37 -9.96 10.45
N THR A 104 -8.22 -10.52 10.03
CA THR A 104 -6.89 -10.18 10.59
C THR A 104 -6.30 -8.84 10.10
N GLY A 105 -7.12 -7.95 9.56
CA GLY A 105 -6.67 -6.60 9.17
C GLY A 105 -5.76 -6.53 7.93
N LYS A 106 -5.66 -7.57 7.10
CA LYS A 106 -4.82 -7.57 5.88
C LYS A 106 -5.12 -6.40 4.93
N THR A 107 -6.40 -6.18 4.61
CA THR A 107 -6.82 -5.06 3.74
C THR A 107 -6.52 -3.72 4.39
N SER A 108 -6.75 -3.60 5.70
CA SER A 108 -6.40 -2.40 6.47
C SER A 108 -4.89 -2.15 6.46
N LEU A 109 -4.08 -3.21 6.55
CA LEU A 109 -2.62 -3.13 6.47
C LEU A 109 -2.16 -2.62 5.10
N CYS A 110 -2.76 -3.10 4.01
CA CYS A 110 -2.50 -2.55 2.67
C CYS A 110 -2.84 -1.05 2.61
N LYS A 111 -4.04 -0.64 3.07
CA LYS A 111 -4.48 0.77 3.06
C LYS A 111 -3.56 1.66 3.90
N GLY A 112 -3.21 1.22 5.10
CA GLY A 112 -2.28 1.93 5.98
C GLY A 112 -0.87 2.02 5.40
N LEU A 113 -0.37 0.95 4.77
CA LEU A 113 0.93 0.93 4.11
C LEU A 113 0.96 1.90 2.93
N SER A 114 -0.05 1.88 2.06
CA SER A 114 -0.15 2.82 0.94
C SER A 114 -0.20 4.28 1.40
N GLN A 115 -0.98 4.56 2.45
CA GLN A 115 -1.02 5.89 3.09
C GLN A 115 0.38 6.31 3.59
N LYS A 116 1.09 5.40 4.27
CA LYS A 116 2.43 5.69 4.82
C LYS A 116 3.45 5.95 3.72
N MET A 117 3.46 5.14 2.66
CA MET A 117 4.33 5.33 1.49
C MET A 117 4.05 6.65 0.78
N ALA A 118 2.78 7.00 0.57
CA ALA A 118 2.40 8.25 -0.08
C ALA A 118 2.89 9.49 0.69
N ILE A 119 2.88 9.45 2.03
CA ILE A 119 3.41 10.53 2.87
C ILE A 119 4.94 10.57 2.81
N GLN A 120 5.60 9.41 2.92
CA GLN A 120 7.07 9.33 2.95
C GLN A 120 7.72 9.75 1.62
N LEU A 121 7.04 9.50 0.50
CA LEU A 121 7.57 9.73 -0.83
C LEU A 121 6.95 10.93 -1.54
N GLN A 122 6.24 11.80 -0.82
CA GLN A 122 5.54 12.95 -1.40
C GLN A 122 6.46 13.93 -2.14
N ASP A 123 7.72 14.04 -1.72
CA ASP A 123 8.70 14.93 -2.35
C ASP A 123 9.27 14.32 -3.65
N GLU A 124 9.13 13.00 -3.81
CA GLU A 124 9.61 12.25 -4.97
C GLU A 124 8.52 12.02 -6.02
N TYR A 125 7.26 11.91 -5.60
CA TYR A 125 6.12 11.64 -6.49
C TYR A 125 5.07 12.74 -6.38
N ALA A 126 4.77 13.38 -7.50
CA ALA A 126 3.73 14.41 -7.58
C ALA A 126 2.32 13.89 -7.23
N ARG A 127 2.07 12.59 -7.42
CA ARG A 127 0.77 11.97 -7.15
C ARG A 127 0.94 10.53 -6.66
N ALA A 128 0.12 10.15 -5.68
CA ALA A 128 -0.04 8.77 -5.23
C ALA A 128 -1.53 8.40 -5.26
N LEU A 129 -1.82 7.21 -5.77
CA LEU A 129 -3.17 6.67 -5.95
C LEU A 129 -3.24 5.27 -5.35
N LEU A 130 -4.38 4.92 -4.75
CA LEU A 130 -4.71 3.54 -4.37
C LEU A 130 -5.88 3.07 -5.22
N PHE A 131 -5.63 2.02 -6.01
CA PHE A 131 -6.63 1.33 -6.80
C PHE A 131 -7.03 0.03 -6.08
N GLU A 132 -8.24 -0.01 -5.53
CA GLU A 132 -8.79 -1.16 -4.82
C GLU A 132 -9.80 -1.87 -5.71
N VAL A 133 -9.51 -3.14 -6.03
CA VAL A 133 -10.35 -3.95 -6.91
C VAL A 133 -11.26 -4.84 -6.07
N HIS A 134 -12.57 -4.81 -6.35
CA HIS A 134 -13.56 -5.59 -5.62
C HIS A 134 -13.79 -6.93 -6.30
N THR A 135 -13.33 -8.01 -5.67
CA THR A 135 -13.46 -9.37 -6.24
C THR A 135 -14.90 -9.82 -6.43
N GLN A 136 -15.83 -9.32 -5.61
CA GLN A 136 -17.26 -9.63 -5.72
C GLN A 136 -17.87 -9.13 -7.04
N ALA A 137 -17.39 -7.99 -7.54
CA ALA A 137 -17.81 -7.45 -8.83
C ALA A 137 -17.03 -8.10 -9.99
N LEU A 138 -15.77 -8.50 -9.78
CA LEU A 138 -14.95 -9.13 -10.83
C LEU A 138 -15.31 -10.57 -11.16
N PHE A 139 -15.68 -11.37 -10.15
CA PHE A 139 -16.04 -12.77 -10.33
C PHE A 139 -17.56 -12.89 -10.46
N SER A 140 -18.10 -12.47 -11.62
CA SER A 140 -19.47 -12.87 -11.99
C SER A 140 -19.53 -14.41 -12.06
N LYS A 141 -20.72 -14.99 -11.83
CA LYS A 141 -20.95 -16.44 -11.86
C LYS A 141 -20.58 -17.10 -13.21
N PHE A 142 -20.25 -16.33 -14.26
CA PHE A 142 -19.96 -16.81 -15.60
C PHE A 142 -18.49 -16.59 -15.99
N PHE A 143 -17.76 -17.70 -16.17
CA PHE A 143 -16.30 -17.81 -16.41
C PHE A 143 -15.74 -16.94 -17.55
N SER A 144 -16.57 -16.52 -18.52
CA SER A 144 -16.13 -15.71 -19.68
C SER A 144 -16.34 -14.20 -19.49
N GLU A 145 -17.11 -13.78 -18.50
CA GLU A 145 -17.33 -12.35 -18.17
C GLU A 145 -16.20 -11.81 -17.29
N SER A 146 -15.70 -12.61 -16.34
CA SER A 146 -14.62 -12.21 -15.43
C SER A 146 -13.34 -11.80 -16.18
N ALA A 147 -12.96 -12.51 -17.25
CA ALA A 147 -11.79 -12.16 -18.06
C ALA A 147 -11.98 -10.85 -18.84
N LYS A 148 -13.19 -10.58 -19.35
CA LYS A 148 -13.52 -9.32 -20.04
C LYS A 148 -13.51 -8.15 -19.07
N LEU A 149 -14.07 -8.35 -17.87
CA LEU A 149 -14.14 -7.32 -16.84
C LEU A 149 -12.75 -6.99 -16.30
N VAL A 150 -11.92 -8.00 -15.99
CA VAL A 150 -10.50 -7.81 -15.66
C VAL A 150 -9.77 -7.07 -16.77
N GLY A 151 -9.92 -7.52 -18.02
CA GLY A 151 -9.30 -6.85 -19.18
C GLY A 151 -9.69 -5.37 -19.27
N LYS A 152 -10.95 -5.04 -19.03
CA LYS A 152 -11.43 -3.65 -18.99
C LYS A 152 -10.85 -2.86 -17.81
N THR A 153 -10.89 -3.41 -16.61
CA THR A 153 -10.38 -2.76 -15.38
C THR A 153 -8.90 -2.36 -15.51
N PHE A 154 -8.08 -3.18 -16.17
CA PHE A 154 -6.65 -2.93 -16.37
C PHE A 154 -6.28 -2.35 -17.74
N SER A 155 -7.25 -1.96 -18.57
CA SER A 155 -7.01 -1.34 -19.89
C SER A 155 -6.89 0.20 -19.87
N ARG A 156 -7.09 0.82 -18.71
CA ARG A 156 -6.88 2.25 -18.45
C ARG A 156 -5.57 2.46 -17.73
#